data_AF-A0A527CVG4-F1
#
_entry.id   AF-A0A527CVG4-F1
#
_cell.length_a   1.000
_cell.length_b   1.000
_cell.length_c   1.000
_cell.angle_alpha   90.00
_cell.angle_beta   90.00
_cell.angle_gamma   90.00
#
_symmetry.space_group_name_H-M   'P 1'
#
loop_
_entity.id
_entity.type
_entity.pdbx_description
1 polymer ?
#
loop_
_entity_poly.entity_id
_entity_poly.type
_entity_poly.pdbx_seq_one_letter_code
_entity_poly.pdbx_strand_id
1 'polypeptide(L)'
;QEDFGEAVLPDVLGRFARAHPKVKIEARIARSNDLADRVLSGSLDIALAWHSGETLPYSQHVADVQMRWIGPAKRIETSVRDGEPLPLVALEAPCLLRTVATETLDRAGLSWRMAFSSPSLG
;
A
#
# COMPACT_ATOMS: atom_id res chain seq x y z
N GLN A 1 -4.95 3.65 3.91
CA GLN A 1 -4.98 2.54 2.94
C GLN A 1 -6.30 2.66 2.21
N GLU A 2 -6.30 3.46 1.15
CA GLU A 2 -7.51 3.80 0.40
C GLU A 2 -8.01 2.56 -0.36
N ASP A 3 -7.09 1.74 -0.91
CA ASP A 3 -7.39 0.51 -1.66
C ASP A 3 -8.39 -0.44 -0.97
N PHE A 4 -8.20 -0.73 0.32
CA PHE A 4 -9.11 -1.60 1.07
C PHE A 4 -10.40 -0.89 1.51
N GLY A 5 -10.28 0.41 1.84
CA GLY A 5 -11.40 1.25 2.25
C GLY A 5 -12.46 1.40 1.16
N GLU A 6 -12.04 1.42 -0.09
CA GLU A 6 -12.93 1.62 -1.24
C GLU A 6 -13.50 0.32 -1.81
N ALA A 7 -12.70 -0.75 -1.90
CA ALA A 7 -13.09 -1.96 -2.62
C ALA A 7 -13.59 -3.11 -1.72
N VAL A 8 -13.00 -3.31 -0.54
CA VAL A 8 -13.21 -4.55 0.26
C VAL A 8 -14.04 -4.30 1.51
N LEU A 9 -13.71 -3.24 2.26
CA LEU A 9 -14.35 -2.95 3.54
C LEU A 9 -15.86 -2.65 3.43
N PRO A 10 -16.38 -1.95 2.41
CA PRO A 10 -17.81 -1.67 2.33
C PRO A 10 -18.67 -2.93 2.25
N ASP A 11 -18.26 -3.94 1.47
CA ASP A 11 -19.02 -5.19 1.35
C ASP A 11 -18.94 -6.02 2.64
N VAL A 12 -17.73 -6.19 3.18
CA VAL A 12 -17.52 -6.99 4.41
C VAL A 12 -18.24 -6.37 5.61
N LEU A 13 -18.05 -5.06 5.84
CA LEU A 13 -18.69 -4.35 6.94
C LEU A 13 -20.21 -4.30 6.76
N GLY A 14 -20.69 -4.13 5.52
CA GLY A 14 -22.12 -4.17 5.20
C GLY A 14 -22.75 -5.52 5.53
N ARG A 15 -22.10 -6.63 5.18
CA ARG A 15 -22.56 -7.98 5.53
C ARG A 15 -22.56 -8.22 7.03
N PHE A 16 -21.51 -7.78 7.73
CA PHE A 16 -21.41 -7.92 9.18
C PHE A 16 -22.48 -7.11 9.92
N ALA A 17 -22.70 -5.85 9.53
CA ALA A 17 -23.74 -5.00 10.11
C ALA A 17 -25.14 -5.60 9.96
N ARG A 18 -25.45 -6.21 8.80
CA ARG A 18 -26.73 -6.90 8.56
C ARG A 18 -26.90 -8.15 9.43
N ALA A 19 -25.83 -8.92 9.64
CA ALA A 19 -25.87 -10.10 10.50
C ALA A 19 -25.92 -9.75 12.00
N HIS A 20 -25.36 -8.60 12.38
CA HIS A 20 -25.22 -8.16 13.78
C HIS A 20 -25.76 -6.72 13.98
N PRO A 21 -27.08 -6.50 13.88
CA PRO A 21 -27.67 -5.16 13.85
C PRO A 21 -27.53 -4.36 15.17
N LYS A 22 -27.10 -5.01 16.26
CA LYS A 22 -26.87 -4.37 17.56
C LYS A 22 -25.41 -3.92 17.76
N VAL A 23 -24.52 -4.21 16.81
CA VAL A 23 -23.11 -3.83 16.90
C VAL A 23 -22.89 -2.48 16.23
N LYS A 24 -22.15 -1.60 16.90
CA LYS A 24 -21.64 -0.37 16.30
C LYS A 24 -20.29 -0.67 15.65
N ILE A 25 -20.14 -0.32 14.38
CA ILE A 25 -18.89 -0.47 13.64
C ILE A 25 -18.27 0.92 13.46
N GLU A 26 -16.99 1.04 13.79
CA GLU A 26 -16.18 2.22 13.47
C GLU A 26 -15.06 1.80 12.52
N ALA A 27 -14.85 2.57 11.46
CA ALA A 27 -13.83 2.28 10.44
C ALA A 27 -12.87 3.47 10.33
N ARG A 28 -11.59 3.16 10.09
CA ARG A 28 -10.53 4.16 9.92
C ARG A 28 -9.66 3.79 8.73
N ILE A 29 -9.35 4.79 7.91
CA ILE A 29 -8.36 4.69 6.85
C ILE A 29 -7.09 5.39 7.34
N ALA A 30 -5.99 4.64 7.45
CA ALA A 30 -4.68 5.17 7.85
C ALA A 30 -3.54 4.40 7.16
N ARG A 31 -2.28 4.77 7.44
CA ARG A 31 -1.09 4.06 6.92
C ARG A 31 -0.95 2.69 7.62
N SER A 32 -0.34 1.70 6.95
CA SER A 32 -0.16 0.34 7.50
C SER A 32 0.43 0.34 8.91
N ASN A 33 1.48 1.15 9.13
CA ASN A 33 2.18 1.20 10.42
C ASN A 33 1.29 1.78 11.53
N ASP A 34 0.56 2.87 11.26
CA ASP A 34 -0.40 3.44 12.24
C ASP A 34 -1.50 2.43 12.60
N LEU A 35 -1.98 1.67 11.61
CA LEU A 35 -2.95 0.60 11.89
C LEU A 35 -2.35 -0.52 12.74
N ALA A 36 -1.13 -0.95 12.44
CA ALA A 36 -0.42 -1.98 13.23
C ALA A 36 -0.19 -1.54 14.68
N ASP A 37 0.28 -0.30 14.90
CA ASP A 37 0.51 0.27 16.23
C ASP A 37 -0.79 0.37 17.04
N ARG A 38 -1.91 0.66 16.37
CA ARG A 38 -3.23 0.69 17.01
C ARG A 38 -3.72 -0.68 17.45
N VAL A 39 -3.46 -1.72 16.65
CA VAL A 39 -3.74 -3.10 17.04
C VAL A 39 -2.89 -3.50 18.24
N LEU A 40 -1.59 -3.20 18.22
CA LEU A 40 -0.69 -3.51 19.33
C LEU A 40 -1.05 -2.78 20.63
N SER A 41 -1.53 -1.53 20.53
CA SER A 41 -1.99 -0.76 21.69
C SER A 41 -3.40 -1.13 22.18
N GLY A 42 -4.13 -1.98 21.45
CA GLY A 42 -5.54 -2.31 21.75
C GLY A 42 -6.53 -1.18 21.46
N SER A 43 -6.10 -0.15 20.72
CA SER A 43 -6.98 0.95 20.27
C SER A 43 -7.67 0.66 18.93
N LEU A 44 -7.37 -0.47 18.31
CA LEU A 44 -8.04 -1.02 17.14
C LEU A 44 -8.11 -2.55 17.27
N ASP A 45 -9.28 -3.14 17.05
CA ASP A 45 -9.45 -4.60 17.21
C ASP A 45 -8.83 -5.39 16.06
N ILE A 46 -9.01 -4.90 14.81
CA ILE A 46 -8.58 -5.58 13.59
C ILE A 46 -8.09 -4.54 12.58
N ALA A 47 -7.01 -4.86 11.86
CA ALA A 47 -6.52 -4.10 10.73
C ALA A 47 -6.25 -5.00 9.52
N LEU A 48 -6.58 -4.48 8.33
CA LEU A 48 -5.94 -4.91 7.09
C LEU A 48 -4.79 -3.95 6.81
N ALA A 49 -3.60 -4.49 6.58
CA ALA A 49 -2.39 -3.72 6.38
C ALA A 49 -1.45 -4.42 5.39
N TRP A 50 -0.72 -3.65 4.59
CA TRP A 50 0.35 -4.18 3.75
C TRP A 50 1.60 -4.43 4.59
N HIS A 51 2.30 -5.54 4.34
CA HIS A 51 3.59 -5.88 4.94
C HIS A 51 4.57 -6.38 3.86
N SER A 52 5.88 -6.21 4.07
CA SER A 52 6.93 -6.65 3.13
C SER A 52 7.61 -7.95 3.56
N GLY A 53 6.87 -8.86 4.19
CA GLY A 53 7.40 -10.12 4.71
C GLY A 53 7.78 -10.11 6.18
N GLU A 54 7.81 -8.95 6.84
CA GLU A 54 7.92 -8.89 8.30
C GLU A 54 6.66 -9.50 8.93
N THR A 55 6.85 -10.39 9.92
CA THR A 55 5.76 -10.98 10.69
C THR A 55 5.49 -10.10 11.90
N LEU A 56 4.30 -9.51 11.97
CA LEU A 56 3.86 -8.73 13.12
C LEU A 56 3.21 -9.64 14.17
N PRO A 57 3.28 -9.31 15.48
CA PRO A 57 2.51 -10.01 16.50
C PRO A 57 1.02 -9.98 16.17
N TYR A 58 0.31 -11.07 16.45
CA TYR A 58 -1.14 -11.21 16.21
C TYR A 58 -1.57 -10.99 14.75
N SER A 59 -0.65 -11.18 13.79
CA SER A 59 -0.96 -11.06 12.36
C SER A 59 -1.23 -12.42 11.72
N GLN A 60 -2.12 -12.41 10.73
CA GLN A 60 -2.38 -13.53 9.84
C GLN A 60 -2.28 -13.05 8.40
N HIS A 61 -1.55 -13.81 7.57
CA HIS A 61 -1.49 -13.55 6.14
C HIS A 61 -2.86 -13.84 5.49
N VAL A 62 -3.34 -12.89 4.68
CA VAL A 62 -4.64 -12.98 4.00
C VAL A 62 -4.49 -13.31 2.52
N ALA A 63 -3.61 -12.60 1.82
CA ALA A 63 -3.37 -12.79 0.39
C ALA A 63 -2.06 -12.12 -0.06
N ASP A 64 -1.49 -12.64 -1.13
CA ASP A 64 -0.46 -11.98 -1.93
C ASP A 64 -1.10 -11.22 -3.09
N VAL A 65 -0.68 -9.97 -3.30
CA VAL A 65 -1.11 -9.16 -4.44
C VAL A 65 0.09 -8.75 -5.26
N GLN A 66 0.01 -8.97 -6.58
CA GLN A 66 1.11 -8.69 -7.47
C GLN A 66 1.26 -7.19 -7.73
N MET A 67 2.37 -6.62 -7.27
CA MET A 67 2.77 -5.26 -7.64
C MET A 67 3.23 -5.23 -9.12
N ARG A 68 2.72 -4.24 -9.88
CA ARG A 68 3.02 -4.07 -11.30
C ARG A 68 3.59 -2.67 -11.55
N TRP A 69 4.53 -2.57 -12.49
CA TRP A 69 4.95 -1.29 -13.04
C TRP A 69 3.89 -0.77 -14.00
N ILE A 70 3.43 0.46 -13.78
CA ILE A 70 2.47 1.15 -14.62
C ILE A 70 3.18 2.32 -15.28
N GLY A 71 3.02 2.45 -16.59
CA GLY A 71 3.65 3.50 -17.38
C GLY A 71 2.75 3.95 -18.53
N PRO A 72 3.17 4.96 -19.29
CA PRO A 72 2.43 5.43 -20.45
C PRO A 72 2.26 4.31 -21.49
N ALA A 73 1.14 4.35 -22.22
CA ALA A 73 0.86 3.41 -23.30
C ALA A 73 1.89 3.50 -24.44
N LYS A 74 2.43 4.71 -24.68
CA LYS A 74 3.60 4.91 -25.52
C LYS A 74 4.86 4.61 -24.72
N ARG A 75 5.80 3.89 -25.32
CA ARG A 75 7.08 3.57 -24.69
C ARG A 75 7.76 4.87 -24.25
N ILE A 76 8.21 4.90 -23.00
CA ILE A 76 9.07 5.96 -22.51
C ILE A 76 10.39 5.86 -23.30
N GLU A 77 10.69 6.90 -24.09
CA GLU A 77 11.91 6.98 -24.90
C GLU A 77 13.17 7.27 -24.07
N THR A 78 13.05 7.68 -22.79
CA THR A 78 14.18 7.62 -21.85
C THR A 78 14.56 6.17 -21.68
N SER A 79 15.44 5.76 -22.56
CA SER A 79 15.86 4.41 -22.62
C SER A 79 16.72 4.23 -21.37
N VAL A 80 16.44 3.16 -20.63
CA VAL A 80 17.43 2.56 -19.71
C VAL A 80 18.82 2.41 -20.39
N ARG A 81 18.86 2.48 -21.73
CA ARG A 81 20.05 2.38 -22.58
C ARG A 81 20.89 3.67 -22.66
N ASP A 82 20.34 4.85 -22.37
CA ASP A 82 21.08 6.12 -22.45
C ASP A 82 21.66 6.56 -21.09
N GLY A 83 21.47 5.76 -20.04
CA GLY A 83 21.98 6.02 -18.69
C GLY A 83 21.19 7.09 -17.92
N GLU A 84 20.08 7.58 -18.45
CA GLU A 84 19.24 8.55 -17.75
C GLU A 84 18.43 7.90 -16.61
N PRO A 85 18.32 8.56 -15.44
CA PRO A 85 17.52 8.03 -14.34
C PRO A 85 16.03 7.95 -14.66
N LEU A 86 15.41 6.80 -14.38
CA LEU A 86 13.97 6.59 -14.52
C LEU A 86 13.18 7.57 -13.64
N PRO A 87 12.24 8.36 -14.21
CA PRO A 87 11.39 9.26 -13.43
C PRO A 87 10.27 8.47 -12.75
N LEU A 88 10.28 8.42 -11.43
CA LEU A 88 9.26 7.72 -10.64
C LEU A 88 8.20 8.68 -10.10
N VAL A 89 6.97 8.19 -10.14
CA VAL A 89 5.82 8.76 -9.42
C VAL A 89 5.45 7.76 -8.32
N ALA A 90 5.48 8.17 -7.06
CA ALA A 90 5.21 7.28 -5.94
C ALA A 90 4.53 8.00 -4.77
N LEU A 91 3.94 7.25 -3.84
CA LEU A 91 3.43 7.82 -2.60
C LEU A 91 4.58 8.36 -1.72
N GLU A 92 4.27 9.37 -0.91
CA GLU A 92 5.21 9.95 0.04
C GLU A 92 5.72 8.92 1.06
N ALA A 93 6.98 9.09 1.46
CA ALA A 93 7.57 8.25 2.50
C ALA A 93 7.01 8.65 3.89
N PRO A 94 6.96 7.71 4.85
CA PRO A 94 7.19 6.27 4.70
C PRO A 94 6.05 5.58 3.93
N CYS A 95 6.39 4.79 2.91
CA CYS A 95 5.44 3.99 2.13
C CYS A 95 6.10 2.69 1.67
N LEU A 96 5.48 1.56 2.01
CA LEU A 96 5.98 0.23 1.69
C LEU A 96 6.13 0.00 0.18
N LEU A 97 5.12 0.38 -0.59
CA LEU A 97 5.12 0.22 -2.05
C LEU A 97 6.26 1.01 -2.68
N ARG A 98 6.51 2.23 -2.18
CA ARG A 98 7.65 3.03 -2.61
C ARG A 98 8.97 2.31 -2.30
N THR A 99 9.15 1.81 -1.08
CA THR A 99 10.36 1.07 -0.69
C THR A 99 10.60 -0.14 -1.59
N VAL A 100 9.57 -0.98 -1.79
CA VAL A 100 9.65 -2.17 -2.65
C VAL A 100 10.01 -1.80 -4.09
N ALA A 101 9.42 -0.73 -4.63
CA ALA A 101 9.72 -0.24 -5.97
C ALA A 101 11.18 0.23 -6.11
N THR A 102 11.64 1.09 -5.20
CA THR A 102 13.00 1.66 -5.27
C THR A 102 14.06 0.60 -5.06
N GLU A 103 13.91 -0.29 -4.07
CA GLU A 103 14.85 -1.39 -3.85
C GLU A 103 14.91 -2.36 -5.03
N THR A 104 13.78 -2.56 -5.73
CA THR A 104 13.75 -3.41 -6.93
C THR A 104 14.57 -2.80 -8.07
N LEU A 105 14.51 -1.48 -8.23
CA LEU A 105 15.33 -0.77 -9.22
C LEU A 105 16.81 -0.75 -8.83
N ASP A 106 17.11 -0.53 -7.54
CA ASP A 106 18.48 -0.55 -7.01
C ASP A 106 19.13 -1.92 -7.23
N ARG A 107 18.42 -3.01 -6.92
CA ARG A 107 18.90 -4.39 -7.17
C ARG A 107 19.10 -4.70 -8.65
N ALA A 108 18.34 -4.04 -9.53
CA ALA A 108 18.49 -4.17 -10.97
C ALA A 108 19.60 -3.27 -11.56
N GLY A 109 20.25 -2.44 -10.74
CA GLY A 109 21.25 -1.47 -11.21
C GLY A 109 20.66 -0.34 -12.06
N LEU A 110 19.36 -0.08 -11.95
CA LEU A 110 18.66 0.94 -12.72
C LEU A 110 18.65 2.25 -11.95
N SER A 111 19.32 3.28 -12.46
CA SER A 111 19.22 4.62 -11.88
C SER A 111 17.79 5.15 -11.97
N TRP A 112 17.34 5.81 -10.91
CA TRP A 112 16.01 6.40 -10.83
C TRP A 112 16.04 7.71 -10.05
N ARG A 113 15.00 8.52 -10.22
CA ARG A 113 14.77 9.74 -9.45
C ARG A 113 13.31 9.87 -9.10
N MET A 114 12.99 10.50 -7.96
CA MET A 114 11.62 10.91 -7.68
C MET A 114 11.26 12.10 -8.57
N ALA A 115 10.35 11.89 -9.51
CA ALA A 115 9.81 12.96 -10.35
C ALA A 115 8.59 13.62 -9.69
N PHE A 116 7.80 12.84 -8.93
CA PHE A 116 6.65 13.34 -8.18
C PHE A 116 6.35 12.45 -6.97
N SER A 117 5.89 13.04 -5.88
CA SER A 117 5.33 12.31 -4.74
C SER A 117 4.07 12.97 -4.20
N SER A 118 3.12 12.15 -3.74
CA SER A 118 1.85 12.59 -3.14
C SER A 118 1.51 11.75 -1.91
N PRO A 119 0.84 12.31 -0.88
CA PRO A 119 0.39 11.53 0.27
C PRO A 119 -0.79 10.57 -0.06
N SER A 120 -1.49 10.77 -1.18
CA SER A 120 -2.65 9.98 -1.62
C SER A 120 -2.74 9.88 -3.15
N LEU A 121 -3.70 9.08 -3.65
CA LEU A 121 -3.93 8.86 -5.09
C LEU A 121 -4.68 10.00 -5.81
N GLY A 122 -5.19 11.00 -5.07
CA GLY A 122 -5.91 12.17 -5.60
C GLY A 122 -7.25 12.39 -4.93
#